data_AF-A0A7S1DT35-F1
#
_entry.id   AF-A0A7S1DT35-F1
#
_cell.length_a   1.000
_cell.length_b   1.000
_cell.length_c   1.000
_cell.angle_alpha   90.00
_cell.angle_beta   90.00
_cell.angle_gamma   90.00
#
_symmetry.space_group_name_H-M   'P 1'
#
loop_
_entity.id
_entity.type
_entity.pdbx_description
1 polymer ?
#
loop_
_entity_poly.entity_id
_entity_poly.type
_entity_poly.pdbx_seq_one_letter_code
_entity_poly.pdbx_strand_id
1 'polypeptide(L)'
;PGGKRLEIGLYRGGSHDVVAIPQCRVHHPAINAAVAAVKEEAEDLRIKAYNDDTGDGELRYLQAAVERFSGKVQLTLVWNDENMRRSTEAQLLVKALKARHSDLFHSVWVNCRTGGGNAIFSRNERDWTLAYGPEYVNERVGVGLDLTFPFSPKMFRQGNFDQFASIVGQVEHFVPEGARVTELYAGA
;
A
#
# COMPACT_ATOMS: atom_id res chain seq x y z
N PRO A 1 -1.49 -0.37 33.24
CA PRO A 1 -2.26 0.70 32.56
C PRO A 1 -1.31 1.67 31.84
N GLY A 2 -1.28 1.64 30.50
CA GLY A 2 -0.38 2.48 29.70
C GLY A 2 0.26 1.74 28.52
N GLY A 3 -0.48 0.87 27.82
CA GLY A 3 0.01 0.32 26.55
C GLY A 3 0.19 1.47 25.56
N LYS A 4 1.33 1.50 24.86
CA LYS A 4 1.55 2.48 23.77
C LYS A 4 0.36 2.41 22.82
N ARG A 5 -0.21 3.58 22.52
CA ARG A 5 -1.28 3.74 21.54
C ARG A 5 -0.76 3.33 20.16
N LEU A 6 -1.62 2.77 19.31
CA LEU A 6 -1.26 2.46 17.93
C LEU A 6 -0.82 3.73 17.21
N GLU A 7 0.42 3.73 16.71
CA GLU A 7 0.96 4.83 15.91
C GLU A 7 1.19 4.37 14.47
N ILE A 8 0.73 5.19 13.53
CA ILE A 8 0.95 5.01 12.11
C ILE A 8 1.60 6.28 11.59
N GLY A 9 2.72 6.14 10.91
CA GLY A 9 3.49 7.25 10.39
C GLY A 9 4.78 6.80 9.74
N LEU A 10 5.82 7.64 9.84
CA LEU A 10 7.13 7.37 9.25
C LEU A 10 8.19 7.27 10.34
N TYR A 11 9.27 6.56 10.04
CA TYR A 11 10.42 6.54 10.93
C TYR A 11 11.10 7.91 10.99
N ARG A 12 11.50 8.29 12.20
CA ARG A 12 12.44 9.40 12.41
C ARG A 12 13.74 9.08 11.68
N GLY A 13 14.34 10.09 11.05
CA GLY A 13 15.57 9.92 10.29
C GLY A 13 16.67 9.25 11.13
N GLY A 14 17.19 8.12 10.63
CA GLY A 14 18.24 7.34 11.30
C GLY A 14 17.78 6.45 12.45
N SER A 15 16.48 6.25 12.68
CA SER A 15 15.96 5.32 13.70
C SER A 15 14.78 4.48 13.20
N HIS A 16 14.29 3.58 14.06
CA HIS A 16 13.03 2.85 13.89
C HIS A 16 11.91 3.43 14.77
N ASP A 17 12.07 4.67 15.23
CA ASP A 17 11.04 5.36 16.01
C ASP A 17 9.97 5.90 15.07
N VAL A 18 8.77 5.35 15.14
CA VAL A 18 7.62 5.85 14.38
C VAL A 18 7.23 7.22 14.92
N VAL A 19 7.03 8.17 14.01
CA VAL A 19 6.44 9.48 14.27
C VAL A 19 5.11 9.52 13.55
N ALA A 20 4.01 9.73 14.29
CA ALA A 20 2.68 9.84 13.69
C ALA A 20 2.58 11.01 12.69
N ILE A 21 2.05 10.75 11.49
CA ILE A 21 1.85 11.76 10.43
C ILE A 21 0.42 11.64 9.88
N PRO A 22 -0.60 12.06 10.65
CA PRO A 22 -2.00 11.88 10.26
C PRO A 22 -2.43 12.73 9.06
N GLN A 23 -1.71 13.81 8.75
CA GLN A 23 -2.02 14.76 7.68
C GLN A 23 -0.78 15.01 6.83
N CYS A 24 -0.24 13.95 6.24
CA CYS A 24 0.93 14.03 5.37
C CYS A 24 0.60 14.85 4.12
N ARG A 25 1.19 16.03 3.97
CA ARG A 25 0.88 16.98 2.88
C ARG A 25 1.30 16.50 1.49
N VAL A 26 2.25 15.55 1.43
CA VAL A 26 2.71 14.96 0.17
C VAL A 26 1.89 13.73 -0.24
N HIS A 27 1.05 13.20 0.65
CA HIS A 27 0.13 12.13 0.30
C HIS A 27 -1.12 12.71 -0.37
N HIS A 28 -1.73 11.90 -1.25
CA HIS A 28 -3.07 12.17 -1.71
C HIS A 28 -4.05 12.18 -0.50
N PRO A 29 -5.04 13.09 -0.44
CA PRO A 29 -5.98 13.16 0.69
C PRO A 29 -6.67 11.84 1.03
N ALA A 30 -7.02 11.03 0.01
CA ALA A 30 -7.60 9.71 0.20
C ALA A 30 -6.68 8.74 0.98
N ILE A 31 -5.34 8.86 0.85
CA ILE A 31 -4.40 8.05 1.63
C ILE A 31 -4.46 8.46 3.11
N ASN A 32 -4.48 9.77 3.41
CA ASN A 32 -4.60 10.24 4.80
C ASN A 32 -5.93 9.78 5.42
N ALA A 33 -7.03 9.84 4.66
CA ALA A 33 -8.32 9.30 5.08
C ALA A 33 -8.28 7.79 5.32
N ALA A 34 -7.64 7.02 4.43
CA ALA A 34 -7.49 5.57 4.57
C ALA A 34 -6.66 5.20 5.81
N VAL A 35 -5.56 5.91 6.07
CA VAL A 35 -4.75 5.71 7.27
C VAL A 35 -5.54 6.03 8.54
N ALA A 36 -6.34 7.11 8.52
CA ALA A 36 -7.21 7.45 9.65
C ALA A 36 -8.27 6.38 9.91
N ALA A 37 -8.93 5.88 8.86
CA ALA A 37 -9.89 4.78 8.97
C ALA A 37 -9.23 3.51 9.54
N VAL A 38 -8.09 3.09 8.99
CA VAL A 38 -7.35 1.92 9.51
C VAL A 38 -6.98 2.11 10.97
N LYS A 39 -6.53 3.31 11.37
CA LYS A 39 -6.19 3.60 12.76
C LYS A 39 -7.39 3.46 13.69
N GLU A 40 -8.53 4.06 13.33
CA GLU A 40 -9.77 4.01 14.11
C GLU A 40 -10.22 2.56 14.33
N GLU A 41 -10.37 1.80 13.24
CA GLU A 41 -10.80 0.40 13.30
C GLU A 41 -9.82 -0.47 14.12
N ALA A 42 -8.52 -0.24 13.95
CA ALA A 42 -7.50 -1.00 14.64
C ALA A 42 -7.45 -0.68 16.14
N GLU A 43 -7.66 0.58 16.53
CA GLU A 43 -7.80 0.98 17.94
C GLU A 43 -9.04 0.33 18.58
N ASP A 44 -10.19 0.33 17.89
CA ASP A 44 -11.43 -0.30 18.35
C ASP A 44 -11.27 -1.82 18.56
N LEU A 45 -10.58 -2.48 17.63
CA LEU A 45 -10.28 -3.91 17.68
C LEU A 45 -9.10 -4.27 18.60
N ARG A 46 -8.46 -3.27 19.22
CA ARG A 46 -7.27 -3.43 20.08
C ARG A 46 -6.09 -4.12 19.38
N ILE A 47 -5.95 -3.89 18.08
CA ILE A 47 -4.82 -4.36 17.28
C ILE A 47 -3.57 -3.62 17.74
N LYS A 48 -2.48 -4.36 17.94
CA LYS A 48 -1.18 -3.85 18.37
C LYS A 48 -0.31 -3.61 17.14
N ALA A 49 0.43 -2.51 17.17
CA ALA A 49 1.56 -2.33 16.27
C ALA A 49 2.59 -3.43 16.53
N TYR A 50 3.23 -3.88 15.46
CA TYR A 50 4.40 -4.72 15.55
C TYR A 50 5.56 -3.99 16.25
N ASN A 51 6.26 -4.70 17.11
CA ASN A 51 7.48 -4.23 17.77
C ASN A 51 8.68 -4.99 17.22
N ASP A 52 9.58 -4.30 16.51
CA ASP A 52 10.79 -4.90 15.93
C ASP A 52 11.73 -5.49 17.00
N ASP A 53 11.76 -4.94 18.22
CA ASP A 53 12.66 -5.39 19.29
C ASP A 53 12.21 -6.72 19.91
N THR A 54 10.89 -6.92 20.06
CA THR A 54 10.34 -8.12 20.70
C THR A 54 9.80 -9.14 19.70
N GLY A 55 9.47 -8.71 18.48
CA GLY A 55 8.79 -9.51 17.48
C GLY A 55 7.28 -9.70 17.73
N ASP A 56 6.72 -9.01 18.73
CA ASP A 56 5.31 -9.10 19.09
C ASP A 56 4.45 -8.07 18.36
N GLY A 57 3.13 -8.25 18.43
CA GLY A 57 2.14 -7.37 17.80
C GLY A 57 1.80 -7.82 16.38
N GLU A 58 0.74 -7.25 15.81
CA GLU A 58 0.12 -7.81 14.62
C GLU A 58 0.33 -6.94 13.38
N LEU A 59 -0.01 -5.65 13.42
CA LEU A 59 0.09 -4.78 12.25
C LEU A 59 1.51 -4.19 12.10
N ARG A 60 2.22 -4.54 11.02
CA ARG A 60 3.60 -4.12 10.78
C ARG A 60 3.70 -2.83 9.97
N TYR A 61 3.06 -2.82 8.80
CA TYR A 61 3.15 -1.73 7.84
C TYR A 61 1.83 -1.56 7.09
N LEU A 62 1.66 -0.38 6.51
CA LEU A 62 0.60 -0.08 5.55
C LEU A 62 1.24 0.38 4.24
N GLN A 63 0.72 -0.15 3.13
CA GLN A 63 0.96 0.41 1.81
C GLN A 63 -0.39 0.87 1.26
N ALA A 64 -0.43 2.07 0.69
CA ALA A 64 -1.63 2.65 0.11
C ALA A 64 -1.29 3.27 -1.24
N ALA A 65 -2.05 2.90 -2.27
CA ALA A 65 -2.00 3.51 -3.58
C ALA A 65 -3.41 4.00 -3.96
N VAL A 66 -3.51 5.16 -4.60
CA VAL A 66 -4.80 5.68 -5.07
C VAL A 66 -4.98 5.30 -6.53
N GLU A 67 -6.15 4.77 -6.87
CA GLU A 67 -6.63 4.74 -8.24
C GLU A 67 -7.13 6.13 -8.60
N ARG A 68 -6.40 6.84 -9.46
CA ARG A 68 -6.62 8.28 -9.67
C ARG A 68 -7.99 8.61 -10.25
N PHE A 69 -8.51 7.74 -11.13
CA PHE A 69 -9.81 7.97 -11.76
C PHE A 69 -10.98 7.84 -10.77
N SER A 70 -10.95 6.84 -9.88
CA SER A 70 -12.01 6.64 -8.89
C SER A 70 -11.78 7.39 -7.57
N GLY A 71 -10.53 7.82 -7.31
CA GLY A 71 -10.10 8.42 -6.05
C GLY A 71 -10.00 7.42 -4.89
N LYS A 72 -10.27 6.13 -5.14
CA LYS A 72 -10.30 5.07 -4.11
C LYS A 72 -8.92 4.49 -3.85
N VAL A 73 -8.73 3.92 -2.65
CA VAL A 73 -7.44 3.42 -2.19
C VAL A 73 -7.33 1.91 -2.32
N GLN A 74 -6.30 1.42 -3.00
CA GLN A 74 -5.79 0.05 -2.83
C GLN A 74 -4.90 0.03 -1.60
N LEU A 75 -5.36 -0.64 -0.55
CA LEU A 75 -4.68 -0.77 0.74
C LEU A 75 -4.06 -2.16 0.86
N THR A 76 -2.83 -2.24 1.34
CA THR A 76 -2.20 -3.48 1.81
C THR A 76 -1.89 -3.35 3.30
N LEU A 77 -2.43 -4.28 4.09
CA LEU A 77 -2.06 -4.49 5.49
C LEU A 77 -0.91 -5.50 5.55
N VAL A 78 0.24 -5.11 6.07
CA VAL A 78 1.34 -6.07 6.33
C VAL A 78 1.19 -6.61 7.73
N TRP A 79 1.02 -7.92 7.86
CA TRP A 79 0.55 -8.58 9.06
C TRP A 79 1.55 -9.60 9.59
N ASN A 80 1.82 -9.59 10.90
CA ASN A 80 2.73 -10.50 11.58
C ASN A 80 2.02 -11.82 11.92
N ASP A 81 1.82 -12.65 10.91
CA ASP A 81 1.33 -14.02 11.05
C ASP A 81 1.81 -14.83 9.84
N GLU A 82 1.68 -16.15 9.91
CA GLU A 82 2.09 -17.05 8.84
C GLU A 82 1.14 -16.97 7.63
N ASN A 83 -0.15 -16.75 7.86
CA ASN A 83 -1.13 -16.59 6.79
C ASN A 83 -2.45 -15.99 7.30
N MET A 84 -3.20 -15.40 6.37
CA MET A 84 -4.46 -14.69 6.64
C MET A 84 -5.52 -15.55 7.33
N ARG A 85 -5.55 -16.87 7.12
CA ARG A 85 -6.57 -17.76 7.72
C ARG A 85 -6.38 -17.90 9.24
N ARG A 86 -5.15 -17.75 9.73
CA ARG A 86 -4.81 -17.80 11.16
C ARG A 86 -5.04 -16.47 11.86
N SER A 87 -4.99 -15.37 11.12
CA SER A 87 -5.10 -14.00 11.66
C SER A 87 -6.56 -13.56 11.82
N THR A 88 -7.16 -13.83 12.98
CA THR A 88 -8.55 -13.43 13.26
C THR A 88 -8.69 -11.91 13.27
N GLU A 89 -7.73 -11.20 13.86
CA GLU A 89 -7.68 -9.74 13.97
C GLU A 89 -7.59 -9.08 12.59
N ALA A 90 -6.79 -9.63 11.67
CA ALA A 90 -6.72 -9.14 10.29
C ALA A 90 -8.06 -9.31 9.58
N GLN A 91 -8.71 -10.47 9.74
CA GLN A 91 -10.03 -10.73 9.17
C GLN A 91 -11.10 -9.78 9.72
N LEU A 92 -11.06 -9.49 11.02
CA LEU A 92 -11.96 -8.53 11.67
C LEU A 92 -11.72 -7.10 11.17
N LEU A 93 -10.45 -6.68 11.05
CA LEU A 93 -10.10 -5.35 10.53
C LEU A 93 -10.57 -5.17 9.09
N VAL A 94 -10.32 -6.13 8.21
CA VAL A 94 -10.81 -6.09 6.83
C VAL A 94 -12.33 -6.03 6.80
N LYS A 95 -13.02 -6.83 7.62
CA LYS A 95 -14.48 -6.83 7.70
C LYS A 95 -15.01 -5.46 8.15
N ALA A 96 -14.38 -4.83 9.13
CA ALA A 96 -14.79 -3.54 9.66
C ALA A 96 -14.54 -2.40 8.66
N LEU A 97 -13.38 -2.38 8.01
CA LEU A 97 -13.06 -1.44 6.92
C LEU A 97 -14.05 -1.56 5.77
N LYS A 98 -14.39 -2.79 5.36
CA LYS A 98 -15.39 -3.04 4.32
C LYS A 98 -16.78 -2.57 4.75
N ALA A 99 -17.16 -2.77 6.00
CA ALA A 99 -18.51 -2.43 6.48
C ALA A 99 -18.70 -0.92 6.69
N ARG A 100 -17.68 -0.21 7.15
CA ARG A 100 -17.78 1.22 7.53
C ARG A 100 -17.20 2.18 6.50
N HIS A 101 -16.30 1.71 5.62
CA HIS A 101 -15.50 2.57 4.72
C HIS A 101 -15.41 2.02 3.29
N SER A 102 -16.40 1.26 2.81
CA SER A 102 -16.38 0.65 1.46
C SER A 102 -16.23 1.67 0.31
N ASP A 103 -16.66 2.91 0.51
CA ASP A 103 -16.56 3.95 -0.51
C ASP A 103 -15.14 4.51 -0.65
N LEU A 104 -14.31 4.33 0.38
CA LEU A 104 -12.92 4.81 0.42
C LEU A 104 -11.95 3.82 -0.23
N PHE A 105 -12.20 2.51 -0.07
CA PHE A 105 -11.29 1.47 -0.53
C PHE A 105 -11.69 0.91 -1.88
N HIS A 106 -10.73 0.87 -2.81
CA HIS A 106 -10.83 0.12 -4.06
C HIS A 106 -10.70 -1.38 -3.74
N SER A 107 -9.60 -1.75 -3.10
CA SER A 107 -9.34 -3.11 -2.62
C SER A 107 -8.50 -3.11 -1.36
N VAL A 108 -8.64 -4.18 -0.58
CA VAL A 108 -7.87 -4.43 0.62
C VAL A 108 -7.14 -5.77 0.47
N TRP A 109 -5.82 -5.69 0.58
CA TRP A 109 -4.90 -6.80 0.56
C TRP A 109 -4.29 -7.01 1.93
N VAL A 110 -3.87 -8.25 2.19
CA VAL A 110 -3.06 -8.60 3.34
C VAL A 110 -1.81 -9.31 2.86
N ASN A 111 -0.65 -8.84 3.31
CA ASN A 111 0.62 -9.54 3.13
C ASN A 111 1.09 -10.06 4.49
N CYS A 112 1.03 -11.37 4.67
CA CYS A 112 1.50 -12.03 5.88
C CYS A 112 3.03 -12.14 5.85
N ARG A 113 3.68 -11.77 6.96
CA ARG A 113 5.13 -11.83 7.06
C ARG A 113 5.52 -12.08 8.51
N THR A 114 6.01 -13.28 8.76
CA THR A 114 6.76 -13.62 9.97
C THR A 114 8.26 -13.37 9.75
N GLY A 115 8.97 -13.00 10.81
CA GLY A 115 10.43 -12.84 10.78
C GLY A 115 10.93 -11.39 10.82
N GLY A 116 12.19 -11.26 11.23
CA GLY A 116 12.86 -9.97 11.43
C GLY A 116 13.41 -9.34 10.14
N GLY A 117 14.11 -8.21 10.29
CA GLY A 117 14.74 -7.46 9.20
C GLY A 117 13.83 -6.49 8.46
N ASN A 118 14.44 -5.68 7.60
CA ASN A 118 13.87 -4.43 7.09
C ASN A 118 13.03 -4.57 5.82
N ALA A 119 12.85 -5.79 5.31
CA ALA A 119 11.96 -6.01 4.17
C ALA A 119 10.51 -5.79 4.62
N ILE A 120 9.81 -4.88 3.94
CA ILE A 120 8.39 -4.58 4.26
C ILE A 120 7.53 -5.80 3.95
N PHE A 121 7.63 -6.32 2.72
CA PHE A 121 6.77 -7.41 2.26
C PHE A 121 7.46 -8.78 2.28
N SER A 122 6.67 -9.83 2.45
CA SER A 122 7.07 -11.16 2.00
C SER A 122 7.10 -11.22 0.47
N ARG A 123 8.15 -11.85 -0.06
CA ARG A 123 8.32 -12.07 -1.50
C ARG A 123 7.59 -13.32 -2.00
N ASN A 124 7.09 -14.17 -1.09
CA ASN A 124 6.36 -15.37 -1.46
C ASN A 124 4.91 -15.02 -1.81
N GLU A 125 4.48 -15.41 -3.00
CA GLU A 125 3.12 -15.13 -3.48
C GLU A 125 2.02 -15.71 -2.58
N ARG A 126 2.29 -16.83 -1.91
CA ARG A 126 1.33 -17.50 -1.00
C ARG A 126 0.98 -16.67 0.22
N ASP A 127 1.82 -15.70 0.56
CA ASP A 127 1.63 -14.84 1.72
C ASP A 127 0.77 -13.61 1.40
N TRP A 128 0.44 -13.39 0.13
CA TRP A 128 -0.44 -12.33 -0.32
C TRP A 128 -1.88 -12.84 -0.46
N THR A 129 -2.81 -12.13 0.17
CA THR A 129 -4.24 -12.40 0.08
C THR A 129 -4.99 -11.15 -0.36
N LEU A 130 -5.72 -11.22 -1.47
CA LEU A 130 -6.74 -10.23 -1.81
C LEU A 130 -7.96 -10.51 -0.93
N ALA A 131 -8.19 -9.67 0.08
CA ALA A 131 -9.24 -9.90 1.07
C ALA A 131 -10.59 -9.29 0.63
N TYR A 132 -10.54 -8.18 -0.13
CA TYR A 132 -11.73 -7.52 -0.66
C TYR A 132 -11.40 -6.65 -1.87
N GLY A 133 -12.35 -6.52 -2.81
CA GLY A 133 -12.28 -5.61 -3.95
C GLY A 133 -11.57 -6.21 -5.18
N PRO A 134 -11.33 -5.40 -6.23
CA PRO A 134 -10.66 -5.85 -7.44
C PRO A 134 -9.14 -6.03 -7.24
N GLU A 135 -8.57 -6.95 -8.02
CA GLU A 135 -7.13 -7.28 -7.94
C GLU A 135 -6.24 -6.12 -8.39
N TYR A 136 -6.62 -5.44 -9.48
CA TYR A 136 -5.81 -4.41 -10.11
C TYR A 136 -6.47 -3.04 -9.99
N VAL A 137 -5.67 -2.04 -9.62
CA VAL A 137 -5.96 -0.63 -9.86
C VAL A 137 -5.57 -0.32 -11.30
N ASN A 138 -6.44 0.35 -12.06
CA ASN A 138 -6.17 0.68 -13.46
C ASN A 138 -5.79 2.15 -13.58
N GLU A 139 -4.56 2.40 -14.04
CA GLU A 139 -4.03 3.76 -14.16
C GLU A 139 -3.82 4.15 -15.62
N ARG A 140 -4.30 5.34 -15.95
CA ARG A 140 -4.21 5.91 -17.28
C ARG A 140 -3.01 6.85 -17.38
N VAL A 141 -2.16 6.62 -18.37
CA VAL A 141 -1.05 7.52 -18.72
C VAL A 141 -1.48 8.32 -19.93
N GLY A 142 -1.82 9.60 -19.76
CA GLY A 142 -2.56 10.40 -20.75
C GLY A 142 -1.74 11.39 -21.59
N VAL A 143 -0.42 11.26 -21.67
CA VAL A 143 0.40 12.16 -22.52
C VAL A 143 0.61 11.49 -23.88
N GLY A 144 -0.25 11.79 -24.85
CA GLY A 144 -0.12 11.36 -26.25
C GLY A 144 -0.52 9.92 -26.57
N LEU A 145 -0.66 9.05 -25.56
CA LEU A 145 -1.07 7.65 -25.69
C LEU A 145 -2.25 7.39 -24.75
N ASP A 146 -3.26 6.61 -25.19
CA ASP A 146 -4.37 6.17 -24.31
C ASP A 146 -4.05 4.77 -23.77
N LEU A 147 -3.07 4.72 -22.86
CA LEU A 147 -2.61 3.48 -22.23
C LEU A 147 -3.20 3.34 -20.83
N THR A 148 -3.68 2.14 -20.52
CA THR A 148 -4.15 1.76 -19.18
C THR A 148 -3.27 0.62 -18.66
N PHE A 149 -2.67 0.84 -17.49
CA PHE A 149 -1.80 -0.14 -16.84
C PHE A 149 -2.48 -0.70 -15.59
N PRO A 150 -2.60 -2.04 -15.47
CA PRO A 150 -3.12 -2.69 -14.27
C PRO A 150 -2.01 -2.84 -13.22
N PHE A 151 -2.24 -2.33 -12.02
CA PHE A 151 -1.31 -2.44 -10.89
C PHE A 151 -1.92 -3.24 -9.74
N SER A 152 -1.24 -4.33 -9.38
CA SER A 152 -1.42 -4.99 -8.08
C SER A 152 -0.45 -4.39 -7.06
N PRO A 153 -0.68 -4.53 -5.75
CA PRO A 153 0.20 -3.94 -4.73
C PRO A 153 1.61 -4.56 -4.70
N LYS A 154 1.79 -5.70 -5.38
CA LYS A 154 3.06 -6.43 -5.48
C LYS A 154 4.01 -5.79 -6.48
N MET A 155 3.48 -4.97 -7.39
CA MET A 155 4.23 -4.36 -8.48
C MET A 155 4.82 -3.03 -8.05
N PHE A 156 6.00 -2.71 -8.60
CA PHE A 156 6.53 -1.37 -8.47
C PHE A 156 5.69 -0.39 -9.31
N ARG A 157 5.33 0.74 -8.71
CA ARG A 157 4.67 1.86 -9.37
C ARG A 157 5.39 3.15 -8.99
N GLN A 158 5.53 4.05 -9.94
CA GLN A 158 6.11 5.37 -9.69
C GLN A 158 5.26 6.14 -8.67
N GLY A 159 5.90 6.66 -7.62
CA GLY A 159 5.22 7.36 -6.52
C GLY A 159 4.60 8.70 -6.93
N ASN A 160 5.10 9.31 -8.01
CA ASN A 160 4.51 10.49 -8.64
C ASN A 160 4.09 10.14 -10.08
N PHE A 161 2.81 9.83 -10.25
CA PHE A 161 2.29 9.36 -11.53
C PHE A 161 2.14 10.48 -12.57
N ASP A 162 1.94 11.74 -12.15
CA ASP A 162 1.95 12.89 -13.07
C ASP A 162 3.33 13.06 -13.69
N GLN A 163 4.37 12.99 -12.86
CA GLN A 163 5.74 13.11 -13.33
C GLN A 163 6.13 11.92 -14.21
N PHE A 164 5.69 10.71 -13.87
CA PHE A 164 5.89 9.54 -14.70
C PHE A 164 5.28 9.71 -16.10
N ALA A 165 4.03 10.16 -16.18
CA ALA A 165 3.37 10.41 -17.45
C ALA A 165 4.11 11.47 -18.29
N SER A 166 4.63 12.52 -17.65
CA SER A 166 5.47 13.51 -18.31
C SER A 166 6.76 12.91 -18.86
N ILE A 167 7.46 12.06 -18.09
CA ILE A 167 8.68 11.38 -18.55
C ILE A 167 8.39 10.46 -19.75
N VAL A 168 7.31 9.68 -19.69
CA VAL A 168 6.91 8.80 -20.81
C VAL A 168 6.72 9.60 -22.10
N GLY A 169 6.02 10.74 -22.04
CA GLY A 169 5.87 11.62 -23.20
C GLY A 169 7.18 12.22 -23.70
N GLN A 170 8.19 12.39 -22.84
CA GLN A 170 9.52 12.85 -23.25
C GLN A 170 10.33 11.75 -23.94
N VAL A 171 10.22 10.49 -23.50
CA VAL A 171 10.99 9.36 -24.06
C VAL A 171 10.77 9.22 -25.56
N GLU A 172 9.54 9.42 -26.04
CA GLU A 172 9.19 9.37 -27.46
C GLU A 172 10.09 10.29 -28.31
N HIS A 173 10.42 11.48 -27.80
CA HIS A 173 11.24 12.47 -28.51
C HIS A 173 12.71 12.04 -28.67
N PHE A 174 13.17 11.07 -27.89
CA PHE A 174 14.54 10.53 -27.94
C PHE A 174 14.63 9.24 -28.76
N VAL A 175 13.51 8.68 -29.20
CA VAL A 175 13.47 7.44 -29.99
C VAL A 175 13.27 7.80 -31.47
N PRO A 176 14.25 7.55 -32.35
CA PRO A 176 14.09 7.82 -33.78
C PRO A 176 12.96 7.00 -34.41
N GLU A 177 12.28 7.59 -35.39
CA GLU A 177 11.26 6.89 -36.17
C GLU A 177 11.85 5.62 -36.83
N GLY A 178 11.14 4.50 -36.71
CA GLY A 178 11.57 3.20 -37.25
C GLY A 178 12.63 2.47 -36.41
N ALA A 179 13.04 2.99 -35.26
CA ALA A 179 13.98 2.32 -34.37
C ALA A 179 13.42 1.01 -33.79
N ARG A 180 14.31 0.02 -33.57
CA ARG A 180 14.00 -1.19 -32.81
C ARG A 180 14.41 -0.96 -31.36
N VAL A 181 13.43 -0.91 -30.46
CA VAL A 181 13.66 -0.60 -29.05
C VAL A 181 13.67 -1.87 -28.22
N THR A 182 14.51 -1.90 -27.18
CA THR A 182 14.48 -2.91 -26.12
C THR A 182 14.48 -2.17 -24.79
N GLU A 183 13.44 -2.38 -24.00
CA GLU A 183 13.34 -1.81 -22.66
C GLU A 183 13.95 -2.78 -21.65
N LEU A 184 15.06 -2.37 -21.04
CA LEU A 184 15.67 -3.13 -19.94
C LEU A 184 15.02 -2.67 -18.63
N TYR A 185 14.70 -3.63 -17.75
CA TYR A 185 14.04 -3.36 -16.48
C TYR A 185 12.66 -2.70 -16.61
N ALA A 186 11.90 -3.08 -17.65
CA ALA A 186 10.57 -2.56 -17.94
C ALA A 186 9.58 -2.65 -16.76
N GLY A 187 9.82 -3.58 -15.83
CA GLY A 187 8.93 -3.80 -14.70
C GLY A 187 7.70 -4.59 -15.13
N ALA A 188 6.53 -4.15 -14.67
CA ALA A 188 5.23 -4.74 -14.99
C ALA A 188 4.57 -4.01 -16.16
#